data_AF-I5BV43-F1
#
_entry.id   AF-I5BV43-F1
#
_cell.length_a   1.000
_cell.length_b   1.000
_cell.length_c   1.000
_cell.angle_alpha   90.00
_cell.angle_beta   90.00
_cell.angle_gamma   90.00
#
_symmetry.space_group_name_H-M   'P 1'
#
loop_
_entity.id
_entity.type
_entity.pdbx_description
1 polymer ?
#
loop_
_entity_poly.entity_id
_entity_poly.type
_entity_poly.pdbx_seq_one_letter_code
_entity_poly.pdbx_strand_id
1 'polypeptide(L)'
;MKKIALYLLLFFAFSACAVFTPRPQFEQGMTENRFLRQNRTALISNMENGKITYRVNRDERFYVLATFEDGVLIRVEEREIVPIWGAPRDN
;
A
#
# COMPACT_ATOMS: atom_id res chain seq x y z
N MET A 1 42.60 -18.72 -5.88
CA MET A 1 41.56 -18.67 -6.94
C MET A 1 40.18 -19.17 -6.50
N LYS A 2 40.05 -20.29 -5.75
CA LYS A 2 38.73 -20.79 -5.25
C LYS A 2 37.89 -19.78 -4.44
N LYS A 3 38.52 -18.94 -3.61
CA LYS A 3 37.82 -17.97 -2.77
C LYS A 3 37.16 -16.83 -3.57
N ILE A 4 37.74 -16.45 -4.70
CA ILE A 4 37.23 -15.35 -5.56
C ILE A 4 35.93 -15.78 -6.23
N ALA A 5 35.87 -17.02 -6.73
CA ALA A 5 34.64 -17.57 -7.29
C ALA A 5 33.51 -17.65 -6.26
N LEU A 6 33.85 -17.97 -5.00
CA LEU A 6 32.89 -17.99 -3.90
C LEU A 6 32.29 -16.60 -3.62
N TYR A 7 33.12 -15.55 -3.59
CA TYR A 7 32.64 -14.18 -3.38
C TYR A 7 31.76 -13.67 -4.53
N LEU A 8 32.08 -14.04 -5.77
CA LEU A 8 31.32 -13.64 -6.96
C LEU A 8 29.94 -14.32 -6.99
N LEU A 9 29.89 -15.59 -6.59
CA LEU A 9 28.64 -16.33 -6.43
C LEU A 9 27.76 -15.75 -5.32
N LEU A 10 28.37 -15.33 -4.20
CA LEU A 10 27.65 -14.68 -3.11
C LEU A 10 27.04 -13.34 -3.56
N PHE A 11 27.81 -12.52 -4.28
CA PHE A 11 27.32 -11.25 -4.83
C PHE A 11 26.13 -11.44 -5.79
N PHE A 12 26.18 -12.47 -6.64
CA PHE A 12 25.08 -12.80 -7.54
C PHE A 12 23.83 -13.33 -6.80
N ALA A 13 24.02 -14.07 -5.71
CA ALA A 13 22.90 -14.55 -4.90
C ALA A 13 22.19 -13.42 -4.15
N PHE A 14 22.92 -12.41 -3.67
CA PHE A 14 22.33 -11.25 -2.98
C PHE A 14 21.67 -10.24 -3.93
N SER A 15 22.13 -10.11 -5.18
CA SER A 15 21.52 -9.18 -6.15
C SER A 15 20.17 -9.65 -6.68
N ALA A 16 19.87 -10.95 -6.63
CA ALA A 16 18.61 -11.50 -7.10
C ALA A 16 17.38 -11.05 -6.27
N CYS A 17 17.55 -10.72 -4.99
CA CYS A 17 16.44 -10.28 -4.13
C CYS A 17 15.98 -8.83 -4.40
N ALA A 18 16.82 -7.98 -4.99
CA ALA A 18 16.47 -6.58 -5.23
C ALA A 18 15.52 -6.39 -6.43
N VAL A 19 15.55 -7.31 -7.41
CA VAL A 19 14.81 -7.20 -8.67
C VAL A 19 13.34 -7.62 -8.52
N PHE A 20 13.02 -8.43 -7.51
CA PHE A 20 11.67 -8.99 -7.29
C PHE A 20 10.92 -8.32 -6.13
N THR A 21 11.21 -7.05 -5.81
CA THR A 21 10.33 -6.32 -4.91
C THR A 21 9.02 -6.01 -5.65
N PRO A 22 7.86 -6.49 -5.17
CA PRO A 22 6.58 -6.10 -5.76
C PRO A 22 6.48 -4.58 -5.67
N ARG A 23 6.18 -3.93 -6.81
CA ARG A 23 6.04 -2.47 -6.88
C ARG A 23 5.16 -2.01 -5.71
N PRO A 24 5.57 -1.02 -4.91
CA PRO A 24 4.77 -0.57 -3.78
C PRO A 24 3.39 -0.13 -4.31
N GLN A 25 2.33 -0.74 -3.79
CA GLN A 25 0.97 -0.43 -4.25
C GLN A 25 0.55 1.00 -3.87
N PHE A 26 1.19 1.58 -2.86
CA PHE A 26 1.02 2.98 -2.46
C PHE A 26 2.41 3.57 -2.17
N GLU A 27 2.74 4.69 -2.80
CA GLU A 27 4.00 5.42 -2.60
C GLU A 27 3.66 6.82 -2.10
N GLN A 28 4.23 7.23 -0.97
CA GLN A 28 4.06 8.60 -0.49
C GLN A 28 4.59 9.58 -1.55
N GLY A 29 3.84 10.64 -1.82
CA GLY A 29 4.13 11.56 -2.93
C GLY A 29 3.54 11.14 -4.29
N MET A 30 2.85 10.00 -4.38
CA MET A 30 2.14 9.60 -5.61
C MET A 30 1.02 10.60 -5.95
N THR A 31 0.85 10.91 -7.23
CA THR A 31 -0.27 11.75 -7.69
C THR A 31 -1.60 11.01 -7.60
N GLU A 32 -2.66 11.75 -7.30
CA GLU A 32 -4.03 11.24 -7.21
C GLU A 32 -4.46 10.51 -8.49
N ASN A 33 -4.12 11.06 -9.65
CA ASN A 33 -4.43 10.42 -10.94
C ASN A 33 -3.69 9.07 -11.10
N ARG A 34 -2.40 8.98 -10.71
CA ARG A 34 -1.66 7.70 -10.73
C ARG A 34 -2.31 6.69 -9.79
N PHE A 35 -2.74 7.12 -8.61
CA PHE A 35 -3.43 6.29 -7.63
C PHE A 35 -4.77 5.75 -8.15
N LEU A 36 -5.64 6.61 -8.70
CA LEU A 36 -6.97 6.21 -9.20
C LEU A 36 -6.88 5.27 -10.41
N ARG A 37 -5.84 5.41 -11.24
CA ARG A 37 -5.59 4.47 -12.36
C ARG A 37 -5.22 3.07 -11.87
N GLN A 38 -4.51 2.96 -10.75
CA GLN A 38 -4.14 1.69 -10.12
C GLN A 38 -5.30 1.10 -9.30
N ASN A 39 -6.08 1.96 -8.64
CA ASN A 39 -7.14 1.57 -7.70
C ASN A 39 -8.51 2.00 -8.24
N ARG A 40 -9.00 1.35 -9.29
CA ARG A 40 -10.26 1.71 -9.95
C ARG A 40 -11.50 1.55 -9.07
N THR A 41 -11.40 0.74 -8.03
CA THR A 41 -12.46 0.49 -7.04
C THR A 41 -12.39 1.43 -5.83
N ALA A 42 -11.50 2.43 -5.86
CA ALA A 42 -11.38 3.43 -4.81
C ALA A 42 -12.68 4.25 -4.67
N LEU A 43 -13.20 4.35 -3.45
CA LEU A 43 -14.38 5.14 -3.11
C LEU A 43 -13.95 6.35 -2.27
N ILE A 44 -14.59 7.50 -2.46
CA ILE A 44 -14.32 8.66 -1.60
C ILE A 44 -14.89 8.37 -0.21
N SER A 45 -14.04 8.39 0.81
CA SER A 45 -14.41 8.18 2.21
C SER A 45 -14.64 9.49 2.97
N ASN A 46 -13.85 10.53 2.67
CA ASN A 46 -13.98 11.85 3.28
C ASN A 46 -13.39 12.91 2.33
N MET A 47 -13.95 14.11 2.34
CA MET A 47 -13.44 15.29 1.65
C MET A 47 -13.61 16.50 2.57
N GLU A 48 -12.53 16.95 3.20
CA GLU A 48 -12.56 18.06 4.16
C GLU A 48 -11.23 18.83 4.17
N ASN A 49 -11.28 20.15 4.37
CA ASN A 49 -10.10 21.01 4.52
C ASN A 49 -9.07 20.87 3.38
N GLY A 50 -9.55 20.75 2.14
CA GLY A 50 -8.69 20.57 0.96
C GLY A 50 -8.07 19.17 0.84
N LYS A 51 -8.47 18.23 1.71
CA LYS A 51 -7.98 16.84 1.70
C LYS A 51 -9.04 15.90 1.18
N ILE A 52 -8.64 14.98 0.33
CA ILE A 52 -9.51 13.91 -0.19
C ILE A 52 -8.98 12.58 0.32
N THR A 53 -9.82 11.83 1.03
CA THR A 53 -9.47 10.49 1.50
C THR A 53 -10.22 9.44 0.69
N TYR A 54 -9.49 8.57 0.01
CA TYR A 54 -10.03 7.43 -0.70
C TYR A 54 -9.93 6.17 0.13
N ARG A 55 -11.00 5.37 0.13
CA ARG A 55 -11.03 4.01 0.65
C ARG A 55 -10.84 3.01 -0.48
N VAL A 56 -9.89 2.11 -0.34
CA VAL A 56 -9.67 0.96 -1.23
C VAL A 56 -9.84 -0.31 -0.42
N ASN A 57 -10.82 -1.13 -0.78
CA ASN A 57 -10.96 -2.46 -0.18
C ASN A 57 -9.91 -3.38 -0.80
N ARG A 58 -9.05 -3.97 0.03
CA ARG A 58 -8.04 -4.95 -0.43
C ARG A 58 -8.55 -6.37 -0.32
N ASP A 59 -9.20 -6.68 0.78
CA ASP A 59 -9.74 -8.00 1.12
C ASP A 59 -11.10 -7.84 1.82
N GLU A 60 -11.71 -8.97 2.18
CA GLU A 60 -12.96 -9.02 2.97
C GLU A 60 -12.78 -8.48 4.41
N ARG A 61 -11.54 -8.34 4.88
CA ARG A 61 -11.22 -7.92 6.24
C ARG A 61 -10.54 -6.57 6.35
N PHE A 62 -9.85 -6.11 5.31
CA PHE A 62 -9.03 -4.90 5.40
C PHE A 62 -9.35 -3.90 4.28
N TYR A 63 -9.28 -2.63 4.63
CA TYR A 63 -9.35 -1.52 3.70
C TYR A 63 -8.22 -0.52 3.97
N VAL A 64 -7.81 0.18 2.92
CA VAL A 64 -6.79 1.21 2.97
C VAL A 64 -7.45 2.57 2.79
N LEU A 65 -7.05 3.53 3.63
CA LEU A 65 -7.39 4.94 3.50
C LEU A 65 -6.18 5.71 2.97
N ALA A 66 -6.30 6.22 1.75
CA ALA A 66 -5.29 7.03 1.09
C ALA A 66 -5.73 8.49 1.09
N THR A 67 -5.03 9.35 1.83
CA THR A 67 -5.32 10.78 1.94
C THR A 67 -4.44 11.59 1.00
N PHE A 68 -5.08 12.43 0.20
CA PHE A 68 -4.47 13.36 -0.74
C PHE A 68 -4.65 14.79 -0.26
N GLU A 69 -3.63 15.61 -0.48
CA GLU A 69 -3.64 17.06 -0.31
C GLU A 69 -2.95 17.64 -1.55
N ASP A 70 -3.56 18.65 -2.18
CA ASP A 70 -3.05 19.24 -3.43
C ASP A 70 -2.73 18.22 -4.54
N GLY A 71 -3.54 17.15 -4.62
CA GLY A 71 -3.39 16.08 -5.62
C GLY A 71 -2.22 15.11 -5.34
N VAL A 72 -1.59 15.18 -4.17
CA VAL A 72 -0.44 14.36 -3.76
C VAL A 72 -0.80 13.48 -2.57
N LEU A 73 -0.40 12.20 -2.61
CA LEU A 73 -0.63 11.26 -1.52
C LEU A 73 0.25 11.63 -0.32
N ILE A 74 -0.37 12.11 0.75
CA ILE A 74 0.31 12.54 1.98
C ILE A 74 0.31 11.47 3.07
N ARG A 75 -0.70 10.59 3.09
CA ARG A 75 -0.91 9.60 4.16
C ARG A 75 -1.63 8.36 3.67
N VAL A 76 -1.22 7.21 4.19
CA VAL A 76 -1.84 5.90 3.92
C VAL A 76 -2.07 5.21 5.27
N GLU A 77 -3.29 4.74 5.51
CA GLU A 77 -3.65 3.95 6.70
C GLU A 77 -4.29 2.64 6.27
N GLU A 78 -3.98 1.56 6.96
CA GLU A 78 -4.68 0.29 6.82
C GLU A 78 -5.58 0.07 8.03
N ARG A 79 -6.83 -0.34 7.78
CA ARG A 79 -7.84 -0.56 8.82
C ARG A 79 -8.61 -1.85 8.55
N GLU A 80 -9.06 -2.47 9.63
CA GLU A 80 -9.91 -3.65 9.58
C GLU A 80 -11.39 -3.25 9.45
N ILE A 81 -12.17 -4.00 8.65
CA ILE A 81 -13.59 -3.74 8.36
C ILE A 81 -14.47 -4.06 9.59
N VAL A 82 -14.10 -5.07 10.38
CA VAL A 82 -14.84 -5.48 11.59
C VAL A 82 -13.84 -5.70 12.72
N PRO A 83 -13.95 -4.99 13.86
CA PRO A 83 -13.18 -5.35 15.03
C PRO A 83 -13.70 -6.69 15.56
N ILE A 84 -12.81 -7.68 15.71
CA ILE A 84 -13.10 -9.02 16.26
C ILE A 84 -13.77 -8.94 17.66
N TRP A 85 -13.70 -7.80 18.34
CA TRP A 85 -14.22 -7.57 19.70
C TRP A 85 -15.62 -6.93 19.78
N GLY A 86 -16.36 -6.76 18.67
CA GLY A 86 -17.54 -5.89 18.64
C GLY A 86 -18.76 -6.38 17.86
N ALA A 87 -18.89 -7.67 17.56
CA ALA A 87 -20.18 -8.17 17.07
C ALA A 87 -21.24 -7.95 18.18
N PRO A 88 -22.32 -7.20 17.95
CA PRO A 88 -23.45 -7.21 18.85
C PRO A 88 -23.93 -8.66 18.90
N ARG A 89 -23.82 -9.26 20.08
CA ARG A 89 -24.44 -10.55 20.38
C ARG A 89 -25.94 -10.28 20.38
N ASP A 90 -26.55 -10.45 19.22
CA ASP A 90 -27.98 -10.54 19.03
C ASP A 90 -28.54 -11.63 19.97
N ASN A 91 -29.56 -11.23 20.72
CA ASN A 91 -30.20 -11.97 21.81
C ASN A 91 -31.59 -12.43 21.35
#